data_AF-A0A7S2B0W4-F1
#
_entry.id   AF-A0A7S2B0W4-F1
#
_cell.length_a   1.000
_cell.length_b   1.000
_cell.length_c   1.000
_cell.angle_alpha   90.00
_cell.angle_beta   90.00
_cell.angle_gamma   90.00
#
_symmetry.space_group_name_H-M   'P 1'
#
loop_
_entity.id
_entity.type
_entity.pdbx_description
1 polymer ?
#
loop_
_entity_poly.entity_id
_entity_poly.type
_entity_poly.pdbx_seq_one_letter_code
_entity_poly.pdbx_strand_id
1 'polypeptide(L)'
;GDSTLLSELSTLRWWSKAFLISVPLVLILFAIWHWQFMMCGIILFLPSVRLIYWWYRNQALCPLDHVISSYAQGFYFLLFFGTGSGLIAFFFASIILYGFFLEITNDSGIWFWVWVVEYLRWTVFVFMEELWKALFLRWAKLRRQHRVGGYTRAHAVSGIGLSLGYATAQSLLFMVIVTAVLDSNGSARAQQTHEITSVEFGQMALWSIFFGVVSMPLNIMSTYLVGVSLANQPG
;
A
#
# COMPACT_ATOMS: atom_id res chain seq x y z
N GLY A 1 -15.07 28.47 4.85
CA GLY A 1 -14.29 27.46 4.11
C GLY A 1 -13.12 26.99 4.94
N ASP A 2 -12.19 27.89 5.26
CA ASP A 2 -10.96 27.52 5.98
C ASP A 2 -11.15 27.26 7.48
N SER A 3 -12.12 27.94 8.12
CA SER A 3 -12.43 27.75 9.54
C SER A 3 -12.89 26.33 9.89
N THR A 4 -13.63 25.68 8.98
CA THR A 4 -14.13 24.31 9.15
C THR A 4 -13.05 23.24 8.98
N LEU A 5 -12.06 23.50 8.13
CA LEU A 5 -10.97 22.55 7.88
C LEU A 5 -9.93 22.60 9.01
N LEU A 6 -9.60 23.81 9.48
CA LEU A 6 -8.75 24.01 10.66
C LEU A 6 -9.41 23.44 11.94
N SER A 7 -10.73 23.58 12.10
CA SER A 7 -11.43 22.96 13.23
C SER A 7 -11.39 21.43 13.15
N GLU A 8 -11.64 20.82 12.00
CA GLU A 8 -11.54 19.36 11.82
C GLU A 8 -10.12 18.83 12.08
N LEU A 9 -9.08 19.51 11.56
CA LEU A 9 -7.66 19.19 11.82
C LEU A 9 -7.34 19.21 13.32
N SER A 10 -7.91 20.15 14.07
CA SER A 10 -7.67 20.26 15.52
C SER A 10 -8.25 19.07 16.28
N THR A 11 -9.37 18.50 15.80
CA THR A 11 -10.08 17.36 16.39
C THR A 11 -9.50 15.99 16.02
N LEU A 12 -8.53 15.95 15.10
CA LEU A 12 -7.86 14.71 14.71
C LEU A 12 -7.17 14.03 15.90
N ARG A 13 -7.19 12.70 15.90
CA ARG A 13 -6.40 11.90 16.84
C ARG A 13 -4.91 12.19 16.67
N TRP A 14 -4.16 12.08 17.76
CA TRP A 14 -2.71 12.32 17.74
C TRP A 14 -1.96 11.44 16.73
N TRP A 15 -2.37 10.18 16.58
CA TRP A 15 -1.83 9.28 15.56
C TRP A 15 -2.06 9.77 14.13
N SER A 16 -3.26 10.30 13.83
CA SER A 16 -3.59 10.87 12.52
C SER A 16 -2.73 12.12 12.24
N LYS A 17 -2.47 12.95 13.27
CA LYS A 17 -1.56 14.11 13.18
C LYS A 17 -0.12 13.68 12.95
N ALA A 18 0.36 12.67 13.68
CA ALA A 18 1.70 12.11 13.51
C ALA A 18 1.90 11.58 12.07
N PHE A 19 0.89 10.93 11.49
CA PHE A 19 0.91 10.50 10.09
C PHE A 19 1.00 11.67 9.10
N LEU A 20 0.24 12.75 9.32
CA LEU A 20 0.31 13.93 8.44
C LEU A 20 1.70 14.58 8.45
N ILE A 21 2.44 14.48 9.56
CA ILE A 21 3.82 14.97 9.68
C ILE A 21 4.82 13.99 9.05
N SER A 22 4.56 12.68 9.16
CA SER A 22 5.50 11.68 8.67
C SER A 22 5.55 11.59 7.14
N VAL A 23 4.45 11.87 6.43
CA VAL A 23 4.44 11.90 4.95
C VAL A 23 5.45 12.89 4.37
N PRO A 24 5.43 14.19 4.70
CA PRO A 24 6.44 15.13 4.20
C PRO A 24 7.84 14.78 4.71
N LEU A 25 7.97 14.23 5.94
CA LEU A 25 9.26 13.77 6.44
C LEU A 25 9.84 12.65 5.56
N VAL A 26 9.04 11.65 5.18
CA VAL A 26 9.46 10.57 4.27
C VAL A 26 9.89 11.13 2.91
N LEU A 27 9.15 12.10 2.36
CA LEU A 27 9.51 12.76 1.11
C LEU A 27 10.82 13.55 1.21
N ILE A 28 11.07 14.23 2.34
CA ILE A 28 12.32 14.94 2.61
C ILE A 28 13.48 13.94 2.74
N LEU A 29 13.29 12.84 3.46
CA LEU A 29 14.30 11.79 3.58
C LEU A 29 14.63 11.17 2.21
N PHE A 30 13.62 10.95 1.37
CA PHE A 30 13.85 10.57 -0.02
C PHE A 30 14.59 11.64 -0.80
N ALA A 31 14.26 12.91 -0.64
CA ALA A 31 14.97 14.00 -1.33
C ALA A 31 16.46 14.07 -0.95
N ILE A 32 16.76 13.84 0.33
CA ILE A 32 18.13 13.82 0.86
C ILE A 32 18.90 12.62 0.30
N TRP A 33 18.26 11.45 0.18
CA TRP A 33 18.90 10.25 -0.37
C TRP A 33 19.05 10.35 -1.89
N HIS A 34 17.94 10.52 -2.60
CA HIS A 34 17.85 10.73 -4.04
C HIS A 34 16.61 11.55 -4.39
N TRP A 35 16.78 12.76 -4.93
CA TRP A 35 15.65 13.65 -5.28
C TRP A 35 14.65 13.01 -6.27
N GLN A 36 15.08 12.06 -7.10
CA GLN A 36 14.24 11.26 -8.00
C GLN A 36 13.17 10.47 -7.23
N PHE A 37 13.47 9.98 -6.04
CA PHE A 37 12.51 9.27 -5.18
C PHE A 37 11.43 10.19 -4.67
N MET A 38 11.78 11.44 -4.32
CA MET A 38 10.79 12.43 -3.92
C MET A 38 9.78 12.64 -5.05
N MET A 39 10.25 12.76 -6.30
CA MET A 39 9.37 12.90 -7.47
C MET A 39 8.46 11.68 -7.67
N CYS A 40 9.01 10.47 -7.63
CA CYS A 40 8.23 9.23 -7.74
C CYS A 40 7.23 9.10 -6.58
N GLY A 41 7.63 9.46 -5.37
CA GLY A 41 6.77 9.49 -4.19
C GLY A 41 5.61 10.46 -4.36
N ILE A 42 5.85 11.67 -4.86
CA ILE A 42 4.78 12.65 -5.14
C ILE A 42 3.77 12.06 -6.14
N ILE A 43 4.23 11.39 -7.21
CA ILE A 43 3.34 10.73 -8.17
C ILE A 43 2.46 9.68 -7.48
N LEU A 44 3.03 8.86 -6.60
CA LEU A 44 2.30 7.83 -5.85
C LEU A 44 1.30 8.41 -4.84
N PHE A 45 1.51 9.64 -4.35
CA PHE A 45 0.56 10.34 -3.47
C PHE A 45 -0.56 11.09 -4.24
N LEU A 46 -0.46 11.27 -5.57
CA LEU A 46 -1.50 11.98 -6.35
C LEU A 46 -2.91 11.39 -6.19
N PRO A 47 -3.12 10.05 -6.20
CA PRO A 47 -4.44 9.48 -5.98
C PRO A 47 -5.03 9.85 -4.59
N SER A 48 -4.18 10.07 -3.59
CA SER A 48 -4.57 10.46 -2.23
C SER A 48 -5.13 11.88 -2.17
N VAL A 49 -4.65 12.78 -3.03
CA VAL A 49 -5.22 14.13 -3.20
C VAL A 49 -6.68 14.04 -3.67
N ARG A 50 -6.97 13.12 -4.60
CA ARG A 50 -8.34 12.89 -5.08
C ARG A 50 -9.27 12.37 -3.98
N LEU A 51 -8.76 11.53 -3.08
CA LEU A 51 -9.52 11.05 -1.92
C LEU A 51 -9.87 12.20 -0.96
N ILE A 52 -8.92 13.08 -0.67
CA ILE A 52 -9.13 14.28 0.17
C ILE A 52 -10.13 15.23 -0.51
N TYR A 53 -10.00 15.44 -1.82
CA TYR A 53 -10.92 16.28 -2.58
C TYR A 53 -12.35 15.71 -2.58
N TRP A 54 -12.48 14.39 -2.75
CA TRP A 54 -13.76 13.71 -2.64
C TRP A 54 -14.37 13.88 -1.25
N TRP A 55 -13.58 13.72 -0.18
CA TRP A 55 -14.03 13.92 1.19
C TRP A 55 -14.51 15.35 1.41
N TYR A 56 -13.77 16.35 0.93
CA TYR A 56 -14.14 17.77 1.05
C TYR A 56 -15.54 18.06 0.47
N ARG A 57 -15.91 17.38 -0.62
CA ARG A 57 -17.26 17.49 -1.21
C ARG A 57 -18.34 16.66 -0.50
N ASN A 58 -17.96 15.73 0.38
CA ASN A 58 -18.86 14.73 0.97
C ASN A 58 -18.73 14.64 2.50
N GLN A 59 -18.43 15.76 3.17
CA GLN A 59 -18.16 15.81 4.62
C GLN A 59 -19.30 15.23 5.48
N ALA A 60 -20.54 15.32 5.00
CA ALA A 60 -21.71 14.75 5.67
C ALA A 60 -21.71 13.22 5.75
N LEU A 61 -20.97 12.52 4.88
CA LEU A 61 -20.96 11.05 4.80
C LEU A 61 -19.92 10.39 5.72
N CYS A 62 -18.80 11.08 5.98
CA CYS A 62 -17.67 10.48 6.68
C CYS A 62 -16.79 11.56 7.34
N PRO A 63 -16.45 11.44 8.64
CA PRO A 63 -15.58 12.40 9.30
C PRO A 63 -14.12 12.26 8.81
N LEU A 64 -13.37 13.37 8.80
CA LEU A 64 -12.00 13.40 8.26
C LEU A 64 -11.07 12.39 8.95
N ASP A 65 -11.17 12.28 10.29
CA ASP A 65 -10.38 11.36 11.09
C ASP A 65 -10.56 9.90 10.61
N HIS A 66 -11.74 9.54 10.10
CA HIS A 66 -11.97 8.19 9.60
C HIS A 66 -11.19 7.92 8.30
N VAL A 67 -11.15 8.89 7.40
CA VAL A 67 -10.41 8.80 6.13
C VAL A 67 -8.91 8.76 6.41
N ILE A 68 -8.40 9.74 7.17
CA ILE A 68 -6.97 9.86 7.47
C ILE A 68 -6.48 8.71 8.35
N SER A 69 -7.21 8.33 9.39
CA SER A 69 -6.81 7.22 10.26
C SER A 69 -6.79 5.90 9.51
N SER A 70 -7.77 5.63 8.64
CA SER A 70 -7.76 4.41 7.82
C SER A 70 -6.61 4.42 6.81
N TYR A 71 -6.31 5.56 6.18
CA TYR A 71 -5.13 5.70 5.33
C TYR A 71 -3.84 5.42 6.09
N ALA A 72 -3.64 6.06 7.25
CA ALA A 72 -2.46 5.89 8.08
C ALA A 72 -2.28 4.42 8.53
N GLN A 73 -3.38 3.75 8.84
CA GLN A 73 -3.39 2.33 9.18
C GLN A 73 -2.97 1.47 7.98
N GLY A 74 -3.43 1.78 6.78
CA GLY A 74 -2.96 1.11 5.57
C GLY A 74 -1.47 1.32 5.36
N PHE A 75 -1.04 2.58 5.48
CA PHE A 75 0.33 3.00 5.22
C PHE A 75 1.36 2.35 6.17
N TYR A 76 1.04 2.25 7.46
CA TYR A 76 1.95 1.67 8.45
C TYR A 76 1.59 0.23 8.83
N PHE A 77 0.38 0.03 9.33
CA PHE A 77 0.00 -1.25 9.94
C PHE A 77 -0.08 -2.35 8.88
N LEU A 78 -0.79 -2.13 7.77
CA LEU A 78 -0.84 -3.13 6.71
C LEU A 78 0.52 -3.30 6.01
N LEU A 79 1.34 -2.26 5.92
CA LEU A 79 2.71 -2.42 5.42
C LEU A 79 3.49 -3.44 6.25
N PHE A 80 3.54 -3.28 7.57
CA PHE A 80 4.31 -4.22 8.40
C PHE A 80 3.66 -5.59 8.50
N PHE A 81 2.35 -5.66 8.79
CA PHE A 81 1.68 -6.94 9.01
C PHE A 81 1.32 -7.64 7.71
N GLY A 82 0.75 -6.92 6.74
CA GLY A 82 0.36 -7.45 5.44
C GLY A 82 1.59 -7.84 4.61
N THR A 83 2.46 -6.89 4.29
CA THR A 83 3.68 -7.18 3.50
C THR A 83 4.62 -8.10 4.27
N GLY A 84 4.84 -7.89 5.56
CA GLY A 84 5.74 -8.73 6.36
C GLY A 84 5.28 -10.19 6.46
N SER A 85 4.02 -10.44 6.81
CA SER A 85 3.50 -11.82 6.84
C SER A 85 3.37 -12.42 5.44
N GLY A 86 3.07 -11.61 4.43
CA GLY A 86 3.10 -12.01 3.02
C GLY A 86 4.48 -12.51 2.61
N LEU A 87 5.55 -11.79 2.95
CA LEU A 87 6.93 -12.20 2.66
C LEU A 87 7.30 -13.52 3.37
N ILE A 88 6.88 -13.68 4.62
CA ILE A 88 7.08 -14.94 5.38
C ILE A 88 6.35 -16.09 4.68
N ALA A 89 5.07 -15.91 4.33
CA ALA A 89 4.28 -16.91 3.64
C ALA A 89 4.85 -17.23 2.25
N PHE A 90 5.32 -16.21 1.52
CA PHE A 90 6.01 -16.35 0.25
C PHE A 90 7.29 -17.20 0.40
N PHE A 91 8.08 -16.98 1.45
CA PHE A 91 9.28 -17.77 1.73
C PHE A 91 8.94 -19.24 2.04
N PHE A 92 7.97 -19.51 2.91
CA PHE A 92 7.53 -20.88 3.18
C PHE A 92 6.95 -21.59 1.95
N ALA A 93 6.13 -20.88 1.17
CA ALA A 93 5.62 -21.39 -0.11
C ALA A 93 6.77 -21.72 -1.07
N SER A 94 7.84 -20.90 -1.08
CA SER A 94 9.04 -21.17 -1.87
C SER A 94 9.66 -22.51 -1.49
N ILE A 95 9.89 -22.75 -0.20
CA ILE A 95 10.51 -24.00 0.28
C ILE A 95 9.66 -25.22 -0.12
N ILE A 96 8.35 -25.16 0.12
CA ILE A 96 7.44 -26.27 -0.14
C ILE A 96 7.33 -26.55 -1.65
N LEU A 97 7.14 -25.50 -2.46
CA LEU A 97 6.94 -25.65 -3.90
C LEU A 97 8.23 -26.07 -4.59
N TYR A 98 9.38 -25.49 -4.26
CA TYR A 98 10.65 -25.94 -4.86
C TYR A 98 10.99 -27.37 -4.44
N GLY A 99 10.76 -27.75 -3.19
CA GLY A 99 10.95 -29.14 -2.74
C GLY A 99 10.08 -30.14 -3.51
N PHE A 100 8.80 -29.82 -3.69
CA PHE A 100 7.85 -30.68 -4.40
C PHE A 100 8.11 -30.75 -5.92
N PHE A 101 8.44 -29.62 -6.55
CA PHE A 101 8.60 -29.56 -8.00
C PHE A 101 9.96 -30.04 -8.50
N LEU A 102 11.03 -29.95 -7.70
CA LEU A 102 12.32 -30.55 -8.03
C LEU A 102 12.24 -32.08 -8.16
N GLU A 103 11.28 -32.73 -7.47
CA GLU A 103 11.05 -34.17 -7.58
C GLU A 103 10.28 -34.57 -8.86
N ILE A 104 9.54 -33.64 -9.47
CA ILE A 104 8.60 -33.94 -10.58
C ILE A 104 9.22 -33.68 -11.95
N THR A 105 10.24 -32.82 -12.04
CA THR A 105 10.79 -32.40 -13.35
C THR A 105 11.98 -33.24 -13.81
N ASN A 106 11.71 -34.21 -14.70
CA ASN A 106 12.70 -34.76 -15.62
C ASN A 106 12.50 -34.15 -17.03
N ASP A 107 13.34 -33.17 -17.35
CA ASP A 107 13.90 -32.89 -18.69
C ASP A 107 13.12 -32.28 -19.87
N SER A 108 11.94 -31.67 -19.73
CA SER A 108 11.45 -30.77 -20.82
C SER A 108 10.43 -29.68 -20.47
N GLY A 109 9.94 -29.64 -19.23
CA GLY A 109 8.94 -28.66 -18.77
C GLY A 109 9.42 -27.66 -17.72
N ILE A 110 10.73 -27.60 -17.43
CA ILE A 110 11.27 -26.87 -16.26
C ILE A 110 10.83 -25.41 -16.25
N TRP A 111 10.91 -24.72 -17.39
CA TRP A 111 10.52 -23.30 -17.46
C TRP A 111 9.03 -23.07 -17.20
N PHE A 112 8.15 -23.95 -17.70
CA PHE A 112 6.72 -23.87 -17.39
C PHE A 112 6.49 -24.02 -15.88
N TRP A 113 7.13 -24.99 -15.24
CA TRP A 113 7.00 -25.21 -13.80
C TRP A 113 7.58 -24.08 -12.96
N VAL A 114 8.68 -23.44 -13.40
CA VAL A 114 9.21 -22.23 -12.75
C VAL A 114 8.14 -21.11 -12.74
N TRP A 115 7.46 -20.88 -13.86
CA TRP A 115 6.39 -19.89 -13.92
C TRP A 115 5.20 -20.25 -13.04
N VAL A 116 4.80 -21.52 -12.98
CA VAL A 116 3.73 -22.00 -12.11
C VAL A 116 4.09 -21.79 -10.64
N VAL A 117 5.30 -22.16 -10.23
CA VAL A 117 5.78 -21.97 -8.86
C VAL A 117 5.79 -20.49 -8.51
N GLU A 118 6.28 -19.64 -9.40
CA GLU A 118 6.33 -18.20 -9.15
C GLU A 118 4.94 -17.58 -9.04
N TYR A 119 4.02 -17.96 -9.92
CA TYR A 119 2.62 -17.54 -9.84
C TYR A 119 1.96 -17.95 -8.51
N LEU A 120 2.18 -19.19 -8.07
CA LEU A 120 1.63 -19.68 -6.80
C LEU A 120 2.21 -18.94 -5.60
N ARG A 121 3.52 -18.64 -5.60
CA ARG A 121 4.17 -17.87 -4.53
C ARG A 121 3.57 -16.48 -4.40
N TRP A 122 3.42 -15.76 -5.52
CA TRP A 122 2.79 -14.44 -5.53
C TRP A 122 1.31 -14.50 -5.14
N THR A 123 0.60 -15.56 -5.51
CA THR A 123 -0.79 -15.76 -5.09
C THR A 123 -0.91 -15.91 -3.57
N VAL A 124 -0.02 -16.67 -2.93
CA VAL A 124 0.02 -16.80 -1.47
C VAL A 124 0.33 -15.47 -0.79
N PHE A 125 1.27 -14.69 -1.35
CA PHE A 125 1.60 -13.36 -0.87
C PHE A 125 0.35 -12.44 -0.92
N VAL A 126 -0.30 -12.34 -2.08
CA VAL A 126 -1.51 -11.52 -2.26
C VAL A 126 -2.67 -12.00 -1.38
N PHE A 127 -2.82 -13.31 -1.19
CA PHE A 127 -3.83 -13.87 -0.28
C PHE A 127 -3.65 -13.36 1.16
N MET A 128 -2.41 -13.33 1.66
CA MET A 128 -2.13 -12.80 3.00
C MET A 128 -2.46 -11.31 3.10
N GLU A 129 -2.17 -10.52 2.06
CA GLU A 129 -2.53 -9.10 2.04
C GLU A 129 -4.05 -8.88 2.10
N GLU A 130 -4.81 -9.58 1.26
CA GLU A 130 -6.27 -9.47 1.22
C GLU A 130 -6.90 -9.98 2.52
N LEU A 131 -6.34 -11.05 3.12
CA LEU A 131 -6.77 -11.53 4.43
C LEU A 131 -6.59 -10.45 5.51
N TRP A 132 -5.43 -9.79 5.56
CA TRP A 132 -5.19 -8.71 6.52
C TRP A 132 -6.08 -7.49 6.27
N LYS A 133 -6.28 -7.09 5.01
CA LYS A 133 -7.22 -6.01 4.65
C LYS A 133 -8.64 -6.34 5.15
N ALA A 134 -9.13 -7.55 4.89
CA ALA A 134 -10.47 -7.98 5.29
C ALA A 134 -10.63 -8.05 6.82
N LEU A 135 -9.67 -8.67 7.52
CA LEU A 135 -9.66 -8.73 8.99
C LEU A 135 -9.63 -7.34 9.60
N PHE A 136 -8.82 -6.44 9.04
CA PHE A 136 -8.70 -5.08 9.51
C PHE A 136 -10.00 -4.29 9.33
N LEU A 137 -10.65 -4.40 8.17
CA LEU A 137 -11.93 -3.75 7.93
C LEU A 137 -13.01 -4.24 8.88
N ARG A 138 -13.06 -5.56 9.15
CA ARG A 138 -13.99 -6.13 10.12
C ARG A 138 -13.72 -5.59 11.53
N TRP A 139 -12.47 -5.54 11.94
CA TRP A 139 -12.07 -4.97 13.23
C TRP A 139 -12.38 -3.48 13.34
N ALA A 140 -12.13 -2.71 12.28
CA ALA A 140 -12.42 -1.29 12.22
C ALA A 140 -13.93 -1.01 12.29
N LYS A 141 -14.77 -1.82 11.61
CA LYS A 141 -16.23 -1.76 11.72
C LYS A 141 -16.67 -1.91 13.17
N LEU A 142 -16.24 -2.98 13.85
CA LEU A 142 -16.58 -3.26 15.25
C LEU A 142 -16.20 -2.11 16.19
N ARG A 143 -14.98 -1.56 16.05
CA ARG A 143 -14.51 -0.47 16.92
C ARG A 143 -15.20 0.87 16.65
N ARG A 144 -15.69 1.10 15.44
CA ARG A 144 -16.22 2.41 15.01
C ARG A 144 -17.74 2.43 14.88
N GLN A 145 -18.41 1.30 15.11
CA GLN A 145 -19.87 1.17 15.07
C GLN A 145 -20.59 2.20 15.95
N HIS A 146 -20.06 2.51 17.14
CA HIS A 146 -20.65 3.51 18.05
C HIS A 146 -20.53 4.96 17.55
N ARG A 147 -19.62 5.27 16.61
CA ARG A 147 -19.37 6.65 16.13
C ARG A 147 -20.04 6.96 14.80
N VAL A 148 -20.08 5.98 13.89
CA VAL A 148 -20.56 6.18 12.50
C VAL A 148 -21.73 5.27 12.15
N GLY A 149 -22.24 4.49 13.11
CA GLY A 149 -23.27 3.48 12.88
C GLY A 149 -22.73 2.18 12.26
N GLY A 150 -23.50 1.10 12.41
CA GLY A 150 -23.14 -0.23 11.87
C GLY A 150 -23.29 -0.35 10.35
N TYR A 151 -24.18 0.45 9.76
CA TYR A 151 -24.60 0.35 8.36
C TYR A 151 -24.45 1.69 7.63
N THR A 152 -23.22 2.11 7.40
CA THR A 152 -22.94 3.37 6.68
C THR A 152 -21.88 3.20 5.62
N ARG A 153 -21.97 4.03 4.57
CA ARG A 153 -20.98 4.09 3.48
C ARG A 153 -19.59 4.48 3.96
N ALA A 154 -19.45 5.00 5.20
CA ALA A 154 -18.19 5.29 5.83
C ALA A 154 -17.25 4.06 5.93
N HIS A 155 -17.80 2.85 6.10
CA HIS A 155 -17.00 1.62 6.14
C HIS A 155 -16.40 1.25 4.77
N ALA A 156 -17.11 1.54 3.68
CA ALA A 156 -16.58 1.38 2.33
C ALA A 156 -15.48 2.42 2.04
N VAL A 157 -15.65 3.65 2.52
CA VAL A 157 -14.67 4.73 2.37
C VAL A 157 -13.40 4.48 3.18
N SER A 158 -13.52 3.93 4.41
CA SER A 158 -12.33 3.48 5.14
C SER A 158 -11.60 2.35 4.43
N GLY A 159 -12.33 1.45 3.75
CA GLY A 159 -11.73 0.48 2.83
C GLY A 159 -10.88 1.11 1.75
N ILE A 160 -11.42 2.14 1.06
CA ILE A 160 -10.68 2.90 0.05
C ILE A 160 -9.42 3.53 0.66
N GLY A 161 -9.56 4.24 1.78
CA GLY A 161 -8.43 4.90 2.45
C GLY A 161 -7.35 3.92 2.88
N LEU A 162 -7.75 2.81 3.50
CA LEU A 162 -6.87 1.72 3.93
C LEU A 162 -6.08 1.14 2.76
N SER A 163 -6.77 0.79 1.67
CA SER A 163 -6.15 0.17 0.51
C SER A 163 -5.19 1.13 -0.21
N LEU A 164 -5.60 2.40 -0.36
CA LEU A 164 -4.77 3.41 -0.98
C LEU A 164 -3.50 3.70 -0.16
N GLY A 165 -3.64 3.82 1.17
CA GLY A 165 -2.50 3.98 2.07
C GLY A 165 -1.53 2.80 1.98
N TYR A 166 -2.07 1.58 1.98
CA TYR A 166 -1.27 0.35 1.84
C TYR A 166 -0.53 0.29 0.51
N ALA A 167 -1.24 0.45 -0.62
CA ALA A 167 -0.65 0.37 -1.95
C ALA A 167 0.43 1.45 -2.17
N THR A 168 0.22 2.65 -1.62
CA THR A 168 1.23 3.73 -1.64
C THR A 168 2.48 3.32 -0.87
N ALA A 169 2.32 2.86 0.37
CA ALA A 169 3.44 2.47 1.21
C ALA A 169 4.21 1.27 0.65
N GLN A 170 3.49 0.28 0.12
CA GLN A 170 4.08 -0.90 -0.49
C GLN A 170 4.90 -0.56 -1.75
N SER A 171 4.37 0.33 -2.60
CA SER A 171 5.09 0.80 -3.79
C SER A 171 6.37 1.53 -3.41
N LEU A 172 6.29 2.41 -2.39
CA LEU A 172 7.46 3.10 -1.86
C LEU A 172 8.50 2.13 -1.28
N LEU A 173 8.05 1.13 -0.51
CA LEU A 173 8.92 0.13 0.09
C LEU A 173 9.65 -0.70 -0.99
N PHE A 174 8.95 -1.19 -2.01
CA PHE A 174 9.61 -1.93 -3.09
C PHE A 174 10.59 -1.08 -3.87
N MET A 175 10.24 0.18 -4.16
CA MET A 175 11.16 1.12 -4.83
C MET A 175 12.44 1.33 -3.99
N VAL A 176 12.30 1.48 -2.67
CA VAL A 176 13.43 1.57 -1.74
C VAL A 176 14.28 0.30 -1.74
N ILE A 177 13.65 -0.87 -1.62
CA ILE A 177 14.36 -2.16 -1.56
C ILE A 177 15.12 -2.43 -2.87
N VAL A 178 14.44 -2.29 -4.02
CA VAL A 178 15.06 -2.56 -5.33
C VAL A 178 16.27 -1.65 -5.53
N THR A 179 16.13 -0.37 -5.21
CA THR A 179 17.23 0.58 -5.40
C THR A 179 18.36 0.35 -4.41
N ALA A 180 18.06 0.06 -3.14
CA ALA A 180 19.10 -0.29 -2.17
C ALA A 180 19.92 -1.52 -2.62
N VAL A 181 19.25 -2.51 -3.21
CA VAL A 181 19.90 -3.69 -3.78
C VAL A 181 20.76 -3.33 -5.00
N LEU A 182 20.26 -2.48 -5.89
CA LEU A 182 21.01 -2.02 -7.06
C LEU A 182 22.24 -1.18 -6.66
N ASP A 183 22.10 -0.27 -5.70
CA ASP A 183 23.20 0.50 -5.13
C ASP A 183 24.26 -0.44 -4.53
N SER A 184 23.84 -1.47 -3.79
CA SER A 184 24.78 -2.43 -3.19
C SER A 184 25.50 -3.32 -4.21
N ASN A 185 24.86 -3.63 -5.34
CA ASN A 185 25.39 -4.53 -6.36
C ASN A 185 25.98 -3.78 -7.57
N GLY A 186 25.98 -2.44 -7.53
CA GLY A 186 26.47 -1.60 -8.60
C GLY A 186 28.00 -1.63 -8.74
N SER A 187 28.51 -1.06 -9.83
CA SER A 187 29.94 -0.85 -9.99
C SER A 187 30.53 0.01 -8.85
N ALA A 188 31.81 -0.13 -8.53
CA ALA A 188 32.48 0.66 -7.48
C ALA A 188 32.30 2.19 -7.65
N ARG A 189 32.13 2.66 -8.89
CA ARG A 189 31.83 4.06 -9.20
C ARG A 189 30.39 4.44 -8.86
N ALA A 190 29.41 3.58 -9.17
CA ALA A 190 28.00 3.79 -8.81
C ALA A 190 27.78 3.74 -7.29
N GLN A 191 28.49 2.84 -6.61
CA GLN A 191 28.51 2.75 -5.14
C GLN A 191 29.09 4.00 -4.47
N GLN A 192 30.02 4.70 -5.13
CA GLN A 192 30.63 5.92 -4.59
C GLN A 192 29.81 7.18 -4.85
N THR A 193 29.11 7.25 -5.99
CA THR A 193 28.36 8.45 -6.38
C THR A 193 26.90 8.41 -5.98
N HIS A 194 26.32 7.24 -5.70
CA HIS A 194 24.87 7.07 -5.49
C HIS A 194 24.05 7.74 -6.62
N GLU A 195 24.59 7.79 -7.83
CA GLU A 195 23.95 8.46 -8.96
C GLU A 195 22.99 7.52 -9.67
N ILE A 196 21.71 7.87 -9.67
CA ILE A 196 20.68 7.23 -10.49
C ILE A 196 20.80 7.77 -11.91
N THR A 197 21.00 6.87 -12.87
CA THR A 197 21.07 7.22 -14.29
C THR A 197 19.71 7.70 -14.81
N SER A 198 19.72 8.45 -15.92
CA SER A 198 18.49 8.93 -16.56
C SER A 198 17.56 7.78 -16.99
N VAL A 199 18.11 6.62 -17.36
CA VAL A 199 17.35 5.44 -17.76
C VAL A 199 16.66 4.81 -16.55
N GLU A 200 17.38 4.61 -15.45
CA GLU A 200 16.81 4.09 -14.19
C GLU A 200 15.71 5.00 -13.67
N PHE A 201 15.94 6.32 -13.69
CA PHE A 201 14.91 7.29 -13.32
C PHE A 201 13.67 7.19 -14.21
N GLY A 202 13.86 7.09 -15.53
CA GLY A 202 12.76 6.92 -16.49
C GLY A 202 11.93 5.67 -16.20
N GLN A 203 12.59 4.55 -15.86
CA GLN A 203 11.91 3.30 -15.48
C GLN A 203 11.18 3.45 -14.14
N MET A 204 11.79 4.05 -13.12
CA MET A 204 11.16 4.30 -11.82
C MET A 204 9.90 5.16 -11.97
N ALA A 205 9.97 6.22 -12.77
CA ALA A 205 8.83 7.09 -13.04
C ALA A 205 7.71 6.34 -13.78
N LEU A 206 8.04 5.57 -14.81
CA LEU A 206 7.08 4.76 -15.56
C LEU A 206 6.38 3.73 -14.64
N TRP A 207 7.14 3.01 -13.82
CA TRP A 207 6.57 2.06 -12.86
C TRP A 207 5.71 2.76 -11.81
N SER A 208 6.13 3.91 -11.30
CA SER A 208 5.32 4.70 -10.35
C SER A 208 3.99 5.13 -10.95
N ILE A 209 3.97 5.54 -12.22
CA ILE A 209 2.75 5.84 -12.96
C ILE A 209 1.90 4.58 -13.13
N PHE A 210 2.49 3.46 -13.56
CA PHE A 210 1.79 2.20 -13.73
C PHE A 210 1.14 1.73 -12.42
N PHE A 211 1.87 1.78 -11.30
CA PHE A 211 1.33 1.46 -9.99
C PHE A 211 0.20 2.41 -9.59
N GLY A 212 0.38 3.73 -9.79
CA GLY A 212 -0.63 4.74 -9.47
C GLY A 212 -1.91 4.64 -10.31
N VAL A 213 -1.81 4.26 -11.58
CA VAL A 213 -2.92 4.24 -12.54
C VAL A 213 -3.59 2.87 -12.66
N VAL A 214 -2.85 1.77 -12.44
CA VAL A 214 -3.37 0.41 -12.64
C VAL A 214 -3.49 -0.33 -11.30
N SER A 215 -2.39 -0.47 -10.56
CA SER A 215 -2.38 -1.29 -9.34
C SER A 215 -3.20 -0.68 -8.20
N MET A 216 -3.06 0.62 -7.94
CA MET A 216 -3.80 1.30 -6.88
C MET A 216 -5.32 1.25 -7.10
N PRO A 217 -5.87 1.54 -8.29
CA PRO A 217 -7.31 1.40 -8.53
C PRO A 217 -7.84 -0.02 -8.33
N LEU A 218 -7.09 -1.05 -8.74
CA LEU A 218 -7.49 -2.45 -8.53
C LEU A 218 -7.54 -2.81 -7.04
N ASN A 219 -6.51 -2.40 -6.29
CA ASN A 219 -6.46 -2.56 -4.84
C ASN A 219 -7.63 -1.85 -4.15
N ILE A 220 -7.92 -0.62 -4.55
CA ILE A 220 -9.04 0.17 -4.04
C ILE A 220 -10.36 -0.53 -4.34
N MET A 221 -10.56 -1.04 -5.56
CA MET A 221 -11.78 -1.72 -5.97
C MET A 221 -12.03 -3.00 -5.17
N SER A 222 -11.01 -3.84 -4.98
CA SER A 222 -11.12 -5.05 -4.12
C SER A 222 -11.59 -4.69 -2.71
N THR A 223 -10.88 -3.74 -2.08
CA THR A 223 -11.16 -3.37 -0.68
C THR A 223 -12.48 -2.62 -0.54
N TYR A 224 -12.91 -1.87 -1.56
CA TYR A 224 -14.23 -1.25 -1.61
C TYR A 224 -15.34 -2.30 -1.63
N LEU A 225 -15.23 -3.34 -2.48
CA LEU A 225 -16.22 -4.42 -2.54
C LEU A 225 -16.33 -5.17 -1.21
N VAL A 226 -15.19 -5.46 -0.58
CA VAL A 226 -15.16 -6.05 0.77
C VAL A 226 -15.81 -5.12 1.80
N GLY A 227 -15.49 -3.82 1.74
CA GLY A 227 -16.07 -2.81 2.64
C GLY A 227 -17.59 -2.66 2.46
N VAL A 228 -18.11 -2.72 1.24
CA VAL A 228 -19.55 -2.70 0.94
C VAL A 228 -20.23 -3.96 1.44
N SER A 229 -19.63 -5.13 1.20
CA SER A 229 -20.14 -6.42 1.71
C SER A 229 -20.26 -6.39 3.24
N LEU A 230 -19.21 -5.92 3.92
CA LEU A 230 -19.22 -5.75 5.38
C LEU A 230 -20.25 -4.71 5.85
N ALA A 231 -20.46 -3.63 5.10
CA ALA A 231 -21.45 -2.60 5.45
C ALA A 231 -22.90 -3.12 5.36
N ASN A 232 -23.16 -4.15 4.55
CA ASN A 232 -24.50 -4.71 4.32
C ASN A 232 -24.83 -5.92 5.22
N GLN A 233 -23.84 -6.50 5.92
CA GLN A 233 -24.06 -7.64 6.81
C GLN A 233 -24.50 -7.19 8.21
N PRO A 234 -25.57 -7.78 8.78
CA PRO A 234 -25.87 -7.61 10.18
C PRO A 234 -24.79 -8.24 11.06
N GLY A 235 -24.35 -7.47 12.05
CA GLY A 235 -23.30 -7.85 13.00
C GLY A 235 -23.78 -8.83 14.04
#